data_AF-A0A3R7FDR6-F1
#
_entry.id   AF-A0A3R7FDR6-F1
#
_cell.length_a   1.000
_cell.length_b   1.000
_cell.length_c   1.000
_cell.angle_alpha   90.00
_cell.angle_beta   90.00
_cell.angle_gamma   90.00
#
_symmetry.space_group_name_H-M   'P 1'
#
loop_
_entity.id
_entity.type
_entity.pdbx_description
1 polymer ?
#
loop_
_entity_poly.entity_id
_entity_poly.type
_entity_poly.pdbx_seq_one_letter_code
_entity_poly.pdbx_strand_id
1 'polypeptide(L)'
;MRPVDIAMIGLSAALYAVVGILTSLGIVSPVVGVVRFWPAVIVPAVFAVLFGPWVGGIGAAVGIFISDMVYPGHGIPLLSLTVGVPANFLGFFLIGYISNKNVGTKEIALGLGIG
;
A
#
# COMPACT_ATOMS: atom_id res chain seq x y z
N MET A 1 -10.63 -4.15 -17.02
CA MET A 1 -9.17 -3.91 -16.93
C MET A 1 -8.58 -4.05 -18.31
N ARG A 2 -7.75 -3.09 -18.71
CA ARG A 2 -6.97 -3.12 -19.95
C ARG A 2 -5.62 -3.79 -19.70
N PRO A 3 -4.92 -4.28 -20.74
CA PRO A 3 -3.58 -4.87 -20.59
C PRO A 3 -2.57 -3.94 -19.89
N VAL A 4 -2.68 -2.63 -20.13
CA VAL A 4 -1.85 -1.61 -19.46
C VAL A 4 -2.06 -1.61 -17.94
N ASP A 5 -3.30 -1.79 -17.47
CA ASP A 5 -3.61 -1.79 -16.04
C ASP A 5 -2.91 -2.98 -15.33
N ILE A 6 -2.80 -4.13 -16.02
CA ILE A 6 -2.09 -5.32 -15.53
C ILE A 6 -0.58 -5.06 -15.47
N ALA A 7 -0.02 -4.43 -16.49
CA ALA A 7 1.40 -4.03 -16.49
C ALA A 7 1.71 -3.05 -15.34
N MET A 8 0.80 -2.11 -15.07
CA MET A 8 0.94 -1.15 -13.96
C MET A 8 0.80 -1.80 -12.58
N ILE A 9 -0.04 -2.83 -12.43
CA ILE A 9 -0.08 -3.66 -11.22
C ILE A 9 1.28 -4.30 -10.96
N GLY A 10 1.86 -4.95 -11.97
CA GLY A 10 3.16 -5.60 -11.87
C GLY A 10 4.27 -4.60 -11.53
N LEU A 11 4.28 -3.44 -12.19
CA LEU A 11 5.25 -2.38 -11.93
C LEU A 11 5.10 -1.80 -10.51
N SER A 12 3.88 -1.52 -10.07
CA SER A 12 3.59 -1.04 -8.72
C SER A 12 4.05 -2.04 -7.67
N ALA A 13 3.81 -3.34 -7.88
CA ALA A 13 4.22 -4.38 -6.95
C ALA A 13 5.73 -4.51 -6.86
N ALA A 14 6.43 -4.52 -8.00
CA ALA A 14 7.88 -4.59 -8.04
C ALA A 14 8.54 -3.37 -7.38
N LEU A 15 8.07 -2.17 -7.70
CA LEU A 15 8.57 -0.94 -7.08
C LEU A 15 8.26 -0.90 -5.58
N TYR A 16 7.06 -1.31 -5.17
CA TYR A 16 6.70 -1.35 -3.76
C TYR A 16 7.59 -2.31 -2.98
N ALA A 17 7.88 -3.49 -3.52
CA ALA A 17 8.79 -4.46 -2.91
C ALA A 17 10.22 -3.93 -2.82
N VAL A 18 10.77 -3.39 -3.91
CA VAL A 18 12.16 -2.87 -3.94
C VAL A 18 12.32 -1.68 -3.00
N VAL A 19 11.40 -0.71 -3.05
CA VAL A 19 11.43 0.43 -2.13
C VAL A 19 11.18 -0.04 -0.69
N GLY A 20 10.30 -1.02 -0.48
CA GLY A 20 10.04 -1.63 0.83
C GLY A 20 11.28 -2.26 1.46
N ILE A 21 12.11 -2.92 0.65
CA ILE A 21 13.41 -3.49 1.07
C ILE A 21 14.43 -2.38 1.34
N LEU A 22 14.56 -1.40 0.45
CA LEU A 22 15.57 -0.34 0.58
C LEU A 22 15.27 0.64 1.73
N THR A 23 13.99 0.85 2.03
CA THR A 23 13.53 1.80 3.05
C THR A 23 13.19 1.13 4.39
N SER A 24 13.65 -0.10 4.59
CA SER A 24 13.55 -0.79 5.88
C SER A 24 14.55 -0.20 6.90
N LEU A 25 14.40 1.07 7.23
CA LEU A 25 15.34 1.83 8.07
C LEU A 25 15.25 1.46 9.56
N GLY A 26 14.52 0.40 9.93
CA GLY A 26 14.49 -0.11 11.30
C GLY A 26 13.99 0.88 12.36
N ILE A 27 13.36 1.99 11.95
CA ILE A 27 12.79 2.98 12.87
C ILE A 27 11.53 2.38 13.47
N VAL A 28 11.69 1.81 14.67
CA VAL A 28 10.63 1.21 15.48
C VAL A 28 10.24 2.18 16.59
N SER A 29 8.95 2.52 16.65
CA SER A 29 8.36 3.27 17.75
C SER A 29 8.52 2.49 19.07
N PRO A 30 9.08 3.07 20.15
CA PRO A 30 9.32 2.35 21.41
C PRO A 30 8.05 2.05 22.23
N VAL A 31 6.93 2.73 21.94
CA VAL A 31 5.83 2.86 22.92
C VAL A 31 4.64 1.94 22.65
N VAL A 32 4.43 1.48 21.40
CA VAL A 32 3.17 0.80 21.02
C VAL A 32 3.36 -0.58 20.38
N GLY A 33 4.58 -1.12 20.42
CA GLY A 33 4.91 -2.41 19.81
C GLY A 33 5.23 -2.25 18.31
N VAL A 34 6.53 -2.31 17.99
CA VAL A 34 7.14 -2.53 16.66
C VAL A 34 6.39 -1.91 15.45
N VAL A 35 5.86 -0.69 15.58
CA VAL A 35 5.29 0.02 14.42
C VAL A 35 6.46 0.55 13.60
N ARG A 36 6.72 -0.06 12.44
CA ARG A 36 7.74 0.40 11.49
C ARG A 36 7.21 1.58 10.70
N PHE A 37 7.97 2.66 10.65
CA PHE A 37 7.71 3.69 9.66
C PHE A 37 7.98 3.14 8.26
N TRP A 38 6.96 3.13 7.40
CA TRP A 38 7.05 2.48 6.09
C TRP A 38 6.73 3.44 4.94
N PRO A 39 7.73 4.16 4.42
CA PRO A 39 7.52 5.15 3.36
C PRO A 39 7.22 4.51 1.99
N ALA A 40 7.50 3.22 1.82
CA ALA A 40 7.27 2.51 0.56
C ALA A 40 5.80 2.53 0.10
N VAL A 41 4.86 2.72 1.04
CA VAL A 41 3.40 2.86 0.78
C VAL A 41 3.05 3.99 -0.19
N ILE A 42 3.96 4.97 -0.37
CA ILE A 42 3.77 6.05 -1.34
C ILE A 42 3.66 5.50 -2.77
N VAL A 43 4.38 4.44 -3.11
CA VAL A 43 4.36 3.85 -4.45
C VAL A 43 2.96 3.34 -4.82
N PRO A 44 2.36 2.37 -4.10
CA PRO A 44 1.02 1.91 -4.42
C PRO A 44 -0.05 3.02 -4.28
N ALA A 45 0.14 4.01 -3.40
CA ALA A 45 -0.77 5.15 -3.31
C ALA A 45 -0.79 5.99 -4.60
N VAL A 46 0.39 6.31 -5.16
CA VAL A 46 0.48 7.04 -6.44
C VAL A 46 -0.16 6.25 -7.57
N PHE A 47 0.08 4.94 -7.64
CA PHE A 47 -0.54 4.08 -8.65
C PHE A 47 -2.07 3.95 -8.45
N ALA A 48 -2.56 3.95 -7.21
CA ALA A 48 -3.98 3.95 -6.90
C ALA A 48 -4.68 5.22 -7.40
N VAL A 49 -4.02 6.37 -7.23
CA VAL A 49 -4.53 7.69 -7.69
C VAL A 49 -4.52 7.79 -9.22
N LEU A 50 -3.43 7.36 -9.86
CA LEU A 50 -3.24 7.53 -11.31
C LEU A 50 -4.02 6.51 -12.15
N PHE A 51 -4.04 5.24 -11.73
CA PHE A 51 -4.59 4.13 -12.51
C PHE A 51 -5.84 3.51 -11.90
N GLY A 52 -6.24 3.98 -10.72
CA GLY A 52 -7.49 3.61 -10.06
C GLY A 52 -7.36 2.55 -8.96
N PRO A 53 -8.48 2.30 -8.26
CA PRO A 53 -8.51 1.51 -7.02
C PRO A 53 -7.99 0.08 -7.21
N TRP A 54 -8.30 -0.54 -8.34
CA TRP A 54 -7.89 -1.91 -8.63
C TRP A 54 -6.38 -2.03 -8.87
N VAL A 55 -5.76 -1.06 -9.54
CA VAL A 55 -4.33 -1.10 -9.86
C VAL A 55 -3.51 -0.89 -8.59
N GLY A 56 -3.86 0.11 -7.78
CA GLY A 56 -3.20 0.36 -6.51
C GLY A 56 -3.44 -0.75 -5.48
N GLY A 57 -4.68 -1.23 -5.34
CA GLY A 57 -5.04 -2.27 -4.39
C GLY A 57 -4.32 -3.59 -4.66
N ILE A 58 -4.37 -4.10 -5.91
CA ILE A 58 -3.70 -5.36 -6.27
C ILE A 58 -2.18 -5.19 -6.29
N GLY A 59 -1.68 -4.07 -6.80
CA GLY A 59 -0.24 -3.78 -6.80
C GLY A 59 0.34 -3.74 -5.38
N ALA A 60 -0.38 -3.15 -4.43
CA ALA A 60 0.01 -3.14 -3.03
C ALA A 60 -0.06 -4.52 -2.38
N ALA A 61 -1.14 -5.27 -2.63
CA ALA A 61 -1.34 -6.63 -2.11
C ALA A 61 -0.24 -7.60 -2.56
N VAL A 62 0.21 -7.47 -3.82
CA VAL A 62 1.30 -8.30 -4.35
C VAL A 62 2.65 -7.79 -3.84
N GLY A 63 2.88 -6.48 -3.85
CA GLY A 63 4.15 -5.90 -3.42
C GLY A 63 4.43 -6.09 -1.92
N ILE A 64 3.42 -6.01 -1.06
CA ILE A 64 3.54 -6.28 0.38
C ILE A 64 3.94 -7.73 0.62
N PHE A 65 3.26 -8.65 -0.07
CA PHE A 65 3.51 -10.07 0.06
C PHE A 65 4.94 -10.42 -0.36
N ILE A 66 5.41 -9.87 -1.48
CA ILE A 66 6.79 -10.06 -1.94
C ILE A 66 7.78 -9.43 -0.94
N SER A 67 7.52 -8.21 -0.46
CA SER A 67 8.38 -7.54 0.51
C SER A 67 8.51 -8.33 1.82
N ASP A 68 7.41 -8.92 2.31
CA ASP A 68 7.39 -9.73 3.53
C ASP A 68 8.12 -11.08 3.33
N MET A 69 8.07 -11.66 2.12
CA MET A 69 8.81 -12.88 1.79
C MET A 69 10.32 -12.68 1.67
N VAL A 70 10.75 -11.50 1.20
CA VAL A 70 12.17 -11.19 1.01
C VAL A 70 12.83 -10.70 2.31
N TYR A 71 12.06 -10.16 3.25
CA TYR A 71 12.62 -9.62 4.49
C TYR A 71 13.15 -10.73 5.42
N PRO A 72 14.46 -10.77 5.72
CA PRO A 72 15.05 -11.82 6.53
C PRO A 72 14.62 -11.64 8.00
N GLY A 73 13.70 -12.50 8.45
CA GLY A 73 13.22 -12.54 9.84
C GLY A 73 11.71 -12.35 10.04
N HIS A 74 10.93 -12.08 8.99
CA HIS A 74 9.45 -12.02 9.03
C HIS A 74 8.82 -12.98 7.99
N GLY A 75 9.46 -14.13 7.76
CA GLY A 75 8.94 -15.21 6.91
C GLY A 75 7.74 -15.93 7.51
N ILE A 76 6.69 -15.20 7.92
CA ILE A 76 5.39 -15.75 8.30
C ILE A 76 4.43 -15.44 7.14
N PRO A 77 4.49 -16.19 6.02
CA PRO A 77 3.62 -15.97 4.87
C PRO A 77 2.15 -15.96 5.24
N LEU A 78 1.77 -16.71 6.27
CA LEU A 78 0.42 -16.71 6.82
C LEU A 78 0.03 -15.36 7.42
N LEU A 79 0.91 -14.65 8.13
CA LEU A 79 0.58 -13.37 8.75
C LEU A 79 0.47 -12.26 7.69
N SER A 80 1.36 -12.28 6.70
CA SER A 80 1.25 -11.36 5.55
C SER A 80 -0.03 -11.63 4.77
N LEU A 81 -0.35 -12.89 4.45
CA LEU A 81 -1.54 -13.22 3.67
C LEU A 81 -2.86 -12.95 4.40
N THR A 82 -2.88 -13.08 5.73
CA THR A 82 -4.10 -12.89 6.54
C THR A 82 -4.31 -11.46 7.02
N VAL A 83 -3.23 -10.68 7.21
CA VAL A 83 -3.31 -9.32 7.77
C VAL A 83 -2.70 -8.30 6.82
N GLY A 84 -1.46 -8.53 6.35
CA GLY A 84 -0.74 -7.59 5.49
C GLY A 84 -1.43 -7.34 4.14
N VAL A 85 -1.67 -8.40 3.38
CA VAL A 85 -2.29 -8.40 2.06
C VAL A 85 -3.70 -7.78 2.08
N PRO A 86 -4.65 -8.23 2.92
CA PRO A 86 -5.99 -7.66 2.94
C PRO A 86 -5.99 -6.21 3.44
N ALA A 87 -5.16 -5.84 4.43
CA ALA A 87 -5.09 -4.46 4.91
C ALA A 87 -4.53 -3.51 3.84
N ASN A 88 -3.44 -3.90 3.16
CA ASN A 88 -2.86 -3.11 2.07
C ASN A 88 -3.83 -3.02 0.89
N PHE A 89 -4.42 -4.16 0.47
CA PHE A 89 -5.42 -4.16 -0.59
C PHE A 89 -6.54 -3.16 -0.31
N LEU A 90 -7.19 -3.27 0.86
CA LEU A 90 -8.30 -2.40 1.24
C LEU A 90 -7.86 -0.94 1.35
N GLY A 91 -6.71 -0.66 1.98
CA GLY A 91 -6.21 0.70 2.15
C GLY A 91 -5.99 1.42 0.82
N PHE A 92 -5.24 0.81 -0.10
CA PHE A 92 -4.95 1.46 -1.40
C PHE A 92 -6.13 1.41 -2.35
N PHE A 93 -7.00 0.39 -2.24
CA PHE A 93 -8.26 0.37 -2.98
C PHE A 93 -9.14 1.54 -2.56
N LEU A 94 -9.28 1.81 -1.26
CA LEU A 94 -10.03 2.96 -0.75
C LEU A 94 -9.41 4.28 -1.19
N ILE A 95 -8.07 4.42 -1.12
CA ILE A 95 -7.36 5.62 -1.61
C ILE A 95 -7.67 5.87 -3.09
N GLY A 96 -7.52 4.85 -3.94
CA GLY A 96 -7.81 4.98 -5.37
C GLY A 96 -9.28 5.22 -5.67
N TYR A 97 -10.19 4.71 -4.84
CA TYR A 97 -11.64 4.89 -4.98
C TYR A 97 -12.08 6.29 -4.57
N ILE A 98 -11.58 6.79 -3.43
CA ILE A 98 -11.83 8.16 -2.95
C ILE A 98 -11.22 9.16 -3.92
N SER A 99 -9.99 8.92 -4.40
CA SER A 99 -9.32 9.81 -5.34
C SER A 99 -9.97 9.85 -6.72
N ASN A 100 -10.69 8.79 -7.13
CA ASN A 100 -11.46 8.79 -8.38
C ASN A 100 -12.86 9.40 -8.24
N LYS A 101 -13.37 9.53 -7.01
CA LYS A 101 -14.56 10.34 -6.79
C LYS A 101 -14.13 11.80 -6.77
N ASN A 102 -14.90 12.67 -7.41
CA ASN A 102 -14.85 14.12 -7.21
C ASN A 102 -15.34 14.46 -5.79
N VAL A 103 -14.63 13.97 -4.78
CA VAL A 103 -14.82 14.41 -3.40
C VAL A 103 -14.19 15.78 -3.36
N GLY A 104 -15.02 16.81 -3.31
CA GLY A 104 -14.53 18.18 -3.21
C GLY A 104 -13.54 18.26 -2.05
N THR A 105 -12.46 19.02 -2.23
CA THR A 105 -11.43 19.24 -1.20
C THR A 105 -12.03 19.65 0.16
N LYS A 106 -13.25 20.21 0.15
CA LYS A 106 -14.05 20.56 1.33
C LYS A 106 -14.59 19.35 2.11
N GLU A 107 -15.11 18.32 1.46
CA GLU A 107 -15.61 17.12 2.14
C GLU A 107 -14.49 16.29 2.79
N ILE A 108 -13.31 16.25 2.17
CA ILE A 108 -12.12 15.58 2.74
C ILE A 108 -11.59 16.36 3.96
N ALA A 109 -11.52 17.69 3.86
CA ALA A 109 -11.11 18.54 4.97
C ALA A 109 -12.12 18.49 6.14
N LEU A 110 -13.41 18.36 5.84
CA LEU A 110 -14.44 18.19 6.87
C LEU A 110 -14.23 16.87 7.62
N GLY A 111 -14.03 15.74 6.92
CA GLY A 111 -13.80 14.44 7.57
C GLY A 111 -12.55 14.37 8.45
N LEU A 112 -11.50 15.14 8.13
CA LEU A 112 -10.28 15.26 8.94
C LEU A 112 -10.41 16.21 10.13
N GLY A 113 -11.39 17.12 10.12
CA GLY A 113 -11.63 18.07 11.21
C GLY A 113 -12.57 17.57 12.32
N ILE A 114 -13.24 16.43 12.11
CA ILE A 114 -14.18 15.82 13.07
C ILE A 114 -13.65 14.51 13.68
N GLY A 115 -12.44 14.07 13.32
CA GLY A 115 -11.74 12.93 13.94
C GLY A 115 -10.61 13.41 14.82
#